data_AF-A0A1I0XBU6-F1
#
_entry.id   AF-A0A1I0XBU6-F1
#
_cell.length_a   1.000
_cell.length_b   1.000
_cell.length_c   1.000
_cell.angle_alpha   90.00
_cell.angle_beta   90.00
_cell.angle_gamma   90.00
#
_symmetry.space_group_name_H-M   'P 1'
#
loop_
_entity.id
_entity.type
_entity.pdbx_description
1 polymer ?
#
loop_
_entity_poly.entity_id
_entity_poly.type
_entity_poly.pdbx_seq_one_letter_code
_entity_poly.pdbx_strand_id
1 'polypeptide(L)' 'MPAPYPQEFRDDAVALARKGEAPISTIAKDLGISESCLRNWMKAADVEAGTRQGVTAKESEQLRE' A
#
# COMPACT_ATOMS: atom_id res chain seq x y z
N MET A 1 7.42 4.15 23.03
CA MET A 1 6.37 4.00 22.00
C MET A 1 6.91 3.01 20.98
N PRO A 2 6.22 1.91 20.65
CA PRO A 2 6.69 1.05 19.57
C PRO A 2 6.86 1.91 18.32
N ALA A 3 8.02 1.82 17.68
CA ALA A 3 8.31 2.61 16.49
C ALA A 3 7.21 2.29 15.47
N PRO A 4 6.38 3.27 15.06
CA PRO A 4 5.37 3.03 14.05
C PRO A 4 6.09 2.60 12.77
N TYR A 5 5.49 1.67 12.01
CA TYR A 5 6.02 1.27 10.70
C TYR A 5 6.41 2.53 9.89
N PRO A 6 7.61 2.55 9.29
CA PRO A 6 8.05 3.69 8.51
C PRO A 6 7.05 4.00 7.40
N GLN A 7 6.94 5.27 7.02
CA GLN A 7 5.95 5.71 6.03
C GLN A 7 6.15 5.01 4.69
N GLU A 8 7.41 4.85 4.26
CA GLU A 8 7.78 4.15 3.03
C GLU A 8 7.24 2.72 3.00
N PHE A 9 7.38 1.97 4.10
CA PHE A 9 6.84 0.61 4.19
C PHE A 9 5.32 0.55 4.04
N ARG A 10 4.62 1.54 4.60
CA ARG A 10 3.16 1.63 4.48
C ARG A 10 2.75 1.97 3.05
N ASP A 11 3.50 2.84 2.39
CA ASP A 11 3.25 3.25 1.01
C ASP A 11 3.48 2.09 0.04
N ASP A 12 4.60 1.36 0.16
CA ASP A 12 4.89 0.17 -0.64
C ASP A 12 3.82 -0.92 -0.46
N ALA A 13 3.40 -1.16 0.78
CA ALA A 13 2.34 -2.12 1.09
C ALA A 13 1.00 -1.73 0.44
N VAL A 14 0.65 -0.44 0.48
CA VAL A 14 -0.55 0.09 -0.15
C VAL A 14 -0.44 0.05 -1.67
N ALA A 15 0.72 0.38 -2.23
CA ALA A 15 0.97 0.32 -3.67
C ALA A 15 0.81 -1.11 -4.18
N LEU A 16 1.41 -2.10 -3.51
CA LEU A 16 1.27 -3.51 -3.84
C LEU A 16 -0.19 -3.99 -3.76
N ALA A 17 -0.91 -3.56 -2.71
CA ALA A 17 -2.33 -3.89 -2.56
C ALA A 17 -3.20 -3.22 -3.65
N ARG A 18 -2.86 -2.01 -4.09
CA ARG A 18 -3.57 -1.28 -5.17
C ARG A 18 -3.27 -1.83 -6.55
N LYS A 19 -2.06 -2.34 -6.80
CA LYS A 19 -1.71 -3.01 -8.07
C LYS A 19 -2.57 -4.24 -8.34
N GLY A 20 -3.16 -4.85 -7.30
CA GLY A 20 -4.07 -5.99 -7.44
C GLY A 20 -3.36 -7.29 -7.84
N GLU A 21 -2.03 -7.35 -7.74
CA GLU A 21 -1.22 -8.52 -8.06
C GLU A 21 -1.47 -9.69 -7.09
N ALA A 22 -1.91 -9.40 -5.87
CA ALA A 22 -2.24 -10.39 -4.86
C ALA A 22 -3.39 -9.90 -3.96
N PRO A 23 -4.16 -10.82 -3.34
CA PRO A 23 -5.18 -10.45 -2.37
C PRO A 23 -4.54 -9.85 -1.10
N ILE A 24 -5.25 -8.92 -0.46
CA ILE A 24 -4.84 -8.21 0.76
C ILE A 24 -4.37 -9.18 1.85
N SER A 25 -5.02 -10.34 1.97
CA SER A 25 -4.67 -11.38 2.94
C SER A 25 -3.28 -11.97 2.73
N THR A 26 -2.90 -12.19 1.47
CA THR A 26 -1.56 -12.69 1.12
C THR A 26 -0.51 -11.62 1.36
N ILE A 27 -0.77 -10.38 0.93
CA ILE A 27 0.15 -9.26 1.12
C ILE A 27 0.38 -8.98 2.60
N ALA A 28 -0.70 -8.94 3.40
CA ALA A 28 -0.59 -8.74 4.85
C ALA A 28 0.23 -9.85 5.52
N LYS A 29 0.04 -11.11 5.10
CA LYS A 29 0.77 -12.26 5.62
C LYS A 29 2.26 -12.21 5.26
N ASP A 30 2.59 -11.85 4.03
CA ASP A 30 3.97 -11.71 3.55
C ASP A 30 4.72 -10.59 4.29
N LEU A 31 4.04 -9.46 4.52
CA LEU A 31 4.56 -8.32 5.27
C LEU A 31 4.56 -8.53 6.79
N GLY A 32 4.00 -9.64 7.30
CA GLY A 32 3.90 -9.92 8.74
C GLY A 32 2.94 -9.00 9.51
N ILE A 33 1.98 -8.37 8.82
CA ILE A 33 0.99 -7.46 9.40
C ILE A 33 -0.42 -8.06 9.39
N SER A 34 -1.33 -7.44 10.14
CA SER A 34 -2.76 -7.80 10.06
C SER A 34 -3.43 -7.18 8.84
N GLU A 35 -4.37 -7.90 8.23
CA GLU A 35 -5.17 -7.41 7.10
C GLU A 35 -5.88 -6.08 7.42
N SER A 36 -6.35 -5.94 8.66
CA SER A 36 -6.98 -4.73 9.17
C SER A 36 -6.02 -3.53 9.17
N CYS A 37 -4.72 -3.73 9.44
CA CYS A 37 -3.71 -2.68 9.34
C CYS A 37 -3.54 -2.23 7.89
N LEU A 38 -3.40 -3.19 6.97
CA LEU A 38 -3.25 -2.89 5.54
C LEU A 38 -4.48 -2.14 4.99
N ARG A 39 -5.69 -2.56 5.37
CA ARG A 39 -6.93 -1.84 5.01
C ARG A 39 -6.98 -0.42 5.59
N ASN A 40 -6.50 -0.21 6.81
CA ASN A 40 -6.43 1.12 7.41
C ASN A 40 -5.46 2.02 6.62
N TRP A 41 -4.28 1.50 6.25
CA TRP A 41 -3.31 2.24 5.43
C TRP A 41 -3.86 2.56 4.05
N MET A 42 -4.55 1.63 3.39
CA MET A 42 -5.21 1.91 2.11
C MET A 42 -6.24 3.03 2.22
N LYS A 43 -7.03 3.07 3.31
CA LYS A 43 -7.99 4.16 3.57
C LYS A 43 -7.27 5.49 3.83
N ALA A 44 -6.21 5.48 4.64
CA ALA A 44 -5.42 6.68 4.91
C ALA A 44 -4.77 7.23 3.63
N ALA A 45 -4.21 6.34 2.80
CA ALA A 45 -3.66 6.68 1.50
C ALA A 45 -4.73 7.11 0.49
N ASP A 46 -5.97 6.63 0.60
CA ASP A 46 -7.07 7.11 -0.26
C ASP A 46 -7.48 8.55 0.08
N VAL A 47 -7.57 8.87 1.38
CA VAL A 47 -7.80 10.25 1.84
C VAL A 47 -6.62 11.15 1.46
N GLU A 48 -5.39 10.65 1.63
CA GLU A 48 -4.20 11.37 1.23
C GLU A 48 -4.13 11.56 -0.28
N ALA A 49 -4.45 10.56 -1.10
CA ALA A 49 -4.49 10.66 -2.56
C ALA A 49 -5.64 11.52 -3.08
N GLY A 50 -6.78 11.55 -2.39
CA GLY A 50 -7.86 12.50 -2.65
C GLY A 50 -7.47 13.95 -2.32
N THR A 51 -6.49 14.13 -1.42
CA THR A 51 -5.90 15.43 -1.05
C THR A 51 -4.62 15.75 -1.85
N ARG A 52 -3.89 14.72 -2.29
CA ARG A 52 -2.62 14.68 -3.04
C ARG A 52 -2.85 13.88 -4.32
N GLN A 53 -3.74 14.31 -5.19
CA GLN A 53 -3.84 13.73 -6.53
C GLN A 53 -2.60 14.15 -7.34
N GLY A 54 -1.51 13.40 -7.23
CA GLY A 54 -0.35 13.62 -8.10
C GLY A 54 0.78 12.69 -7.71
N VAL A 55 1.14 11.75 -8.62
CA VAL A 55 2.24 10.77 -8.48
C VAL A 55 1.83 9.67 -7.47
N THR A 56 1.39 8.45 -7.81
CA THR A 56 2.24 7.31 -8.23
C THR A 56 1.36 6.08 -8.54
N ALA A 57 0.34 6.17 -9.40
CA ALA A 57 -0.48 5.00 -9.77
C ALA A 57 -0.38 4.60 -11.26
N LYS A 58 0.40 5.34 -12.07
CA LYS A 58 0.47 5.12 -13.52
C LYS A 58 1.82 4.63 -14.05
N GLU A 59 2.80 4.38 -13.18
CA GLU A 59 4.18 4.06 -13.56
C GLU A 59 4.62 2.66 -13.08
N SER A 60 3.70 1.70 -12.89
CA SER A 60 4.08 0.31 -12.59
C SER A 60 3.65 -0.72 -13.64
N GLU A 61 3.14 -0.27 -14.79
CA GLU A 61 2.80 -1.11 -15.93
C GLU A 61 3.80 -0.91 -17.08
N GLN A 62 5.09 -0.88 -16.76
CA GLN A 62 6.20 -0.92 -17.74
C GLN A 62 7.38 -1.75 -17.21
N LEU A 63 7.15 -3.01 -16.88
CA LEU A 63 8.27 -3.97 -16.78
C LEU A 63 7.81 -5.41 -17.03
N ARG A 64 7.19 -5.66 -18.20
CA ARG A 64 7.16 -6.98 -18.85
C ARG A 64 7.11 -6.78 -20.36
N GLU A 65 8.24 -6.39 -20.94
CA GLU A 65 8.65 -6.87 -22.27
C GLU A 65 9.75 -7.92 -22.05
#